data_AF-A0A918NGD8-F1
#
_entry.id   AF-A0A918NGD8-F1
#
_cell.length_a   1.000
_cell.length_b   1.000
_cell.length_c   1.000
_cell.angle_alpha   90.00
_cell.angle_beta   90.00
_cell.angle_gamma   90.00
#
_symmetry.space_group_name_H-M   'P 1'
#
loop_
_entity.id
_entity.type
_entity.pdbx_description
1 polymer ?
#
loop_
_entity_poly.entity_id
_entity_poly.type
_entity_poly.pdbx_seq_one_letter_code
_entity_poly.pdbx_strand_id
1 'polypeptide(L)'
;MLLSGDRSAVAGRNEITAVGRVTVFPLEGLVVAYTTRSGDARGLGEIGVVAVVDEAADGEELWLLARELGGRNGTQEQARWILTQAGRARYVRADRCGDRPGTRWAAYIRRSFVLDSLFANHEVLLTGRMRLASPGEDGEVTTSTGDR
;
A
#
# COMPACT_ATOMS: atom_id res chain seq x y z
N MET A 1 20.65 32.57 19.12
CA MET A 1 19.76 32.11 20.21
C MET A 1 18.33 32.21 19.70
N LEU A 2 17.72 31.03 19.46
CA LEU A 2 16.27 30.70 19.37
C LEU A 2 15.41 31.49 18.36
N LEU A 3 15.13 30.97 17.15
CA LEU A 3 14.07 30.00 16.80
C LEU A 3 12.69 30.35 17.36
N SER A 4 11.84 30.96 16.53
CA SER A 4 10.39 30.69 16.57
C SER A 4 9.73 31.14 15.26
N GLY A 5 9.82 30.26 14.27
CA GLY A 5 8.90 30.24 13.15
C GLY A 5 8.14 28.93 13.28
N ASP A 6 7.06 28.96 14.07
CA ASP A 6 6.08 27.90 14.19
C ASP A 6 5.51 27.59 12.80
N ARG A 7 6.16 26.64 12.12
CA ARG A 7 5.54 25.87 11.05
C ARG A 7 4.95 24.63 11.71
N SER A 8 3.83 24.82 12.39
CA SER A 8 2.81 23.79 12.52
C SER A 8 2.40 23.37 11.12
N ALA A 9 3.17 22.44 10.56
CA ALA A 9 2.75 21.65 9.43
C ALA A 9 1.50 20.90 9.89
N VAL A 10 0.38 21.21 9.25
CA VAL A 10 -0.90 20.56 9.46
C VAL A 10 -0.73 19.05 9.21
N ALA A 11 -0.47 18.29 10.27
CA ALA A 11 -0.50 16.84 10.28
C ALA A 11 -1.96 16.39 10.20
N GLY A 12 -2.53 16.39 8.99
CA GLY A 12 -3.94 16.09 8.77
C GLY A 12 -4.14 15.10 7.62
N ARG A 13 -4.44 13.84 7.97
CA ARG A 13 -5.07 12.79 7.13
C ARG A 13 -4.30 12.30 5.90
N ASN A 14 -3.17 11.63 6.11
CA ASN A 14 -2.61 10.73 5.07
C ASN A 14 -2.62 9.26 5.50
N GLU A 15 -3.31 8.90 6.58
CA GLU A 15 -3.44 7.50 6.98
C GLU A 15 -4.79 6.93 6.53
N ILE A 16 -4.75 5.76 5.90
CA ILE A 16 -5.91 4.99 5.49
C ILE A 16 -5.85 3.64 6.19
N THR A 17 -6.94 3.25 6.84
CA THR A 17 -7.08 1.92 7.43
C THR A 17 -8.24 1.17 6.76
N ALA A 18 -8.06 -0.13 6.54
CA ALA A 18 -9.13 -0.99 6.07
C ALA A 18 -8.84 -2.47 6.40
N VAL A 19 -9.83 -3.31 6.15
CA VAL A 19 -9.69 -4.77 6.10
C VAL A 19 -9.94 -5.20 4.67
N GLY A 20 -9.08 -6.04 4.12
CA GLY A 20 -9.25 -6.51 2.75
C GLY A 20 -8.21 -7.53 2.34
N ARG A 21 -8.19 -7.85 1.05
CA ARG A 21 -7.15 -8.69 0.46
C ARG A 21 -5.88 -7.86 0.27
N VAL A 22 -4.78 -8.32 0.86
CA VAL A 22 -3.46 -7.73 0.70
C VAL A 22 -2.52 -8.75 0.09
N THR A 23 -1.87 -8.38 -1.01
CA THR A 23 -0.81 -9.18 -1.62
C THR A 23 0.53 -8.60 -1.21
N VAL A 24 1.34 -9.36 -0.48
CA VAL A 24 2.70 -8.97 -0.05
C VAL A 24 3.72 -9.69 -0.90
N PHE A 25 4.71 -8.98 -1.44
CA PHE A 25 5.71 -9.58 -2.32
C PHE A 25 7.06 -8.84 -2.24
N PRO A 26 8.18 -9.54 -2.46
CA PRO A 26 9.47 -8.89 -2.61
C PRO A 26 9.58 -8.22 -3.98
N LEU A 27 10.21 -7.05 -4.02
CA LEU A 27 10.51 -6.32 -5.25
C LEU A 27 11.85 -5.60 -5.09
N GLU A 28 12.92 -6.17 -5.65
CA GLU A 28 14.27 -5.56 -5.73
C GLU A 28 14.76 -4.96 -4.40
N GLY A 29 14.81 -5.79 -3.37
CA GLY A 29 15.24 -5.39 -2.02
C GLY A 29 14.15 -4.76 -1.15
N LEU A 30 12.99 -4.40 -1.72
CA LEU A 30 11.82 -3.93 -0.98
C LEU A 30 10.88 -5.10 -0.67
N VAL A 31 10.13 -4.97 0.42
CA VAL A 31 8.90 -5.73 0.66
C VAL A 31 7.73 -4.80 0.38
N VAL A 32 6.86 -5.17 -0.54
CA VAL A 32 5.76 -4.33 -1.02
C VAL A 32 4.43 -5.00 -0.74
N ALA A 33 3.43 -4.22 -0.33
CA ALA A 33 2.05 -4.63 -0.17
C ALA A 33 1.17 -3.95 -1.23
N TYR A 34 0.26 -4.72 -1.79
CA TYR A 34 -0.73 -4.27 -2.76
C TYR A 34 -2.16 -4.63 -2.33
N THR A 35 -3.03 -3.63 -2.30
CA THR A 35 -4.46 -3.79 -2.11
C THR A 35 -5.24 -2.85 -3.03
N THR A 36 -6.54 -3.10 -3.19
CA THR A 36 -7.41 -2.26 -4.00
C THR A 36 -8.59 -1.77 -3.19
N ARG A 37 -9.07 -0.57 -3.51
CA ARG A 37 -10.29 0.02 -2.96
C ARG A 37 -11.18 0.43 -4.13
N SER A 38 -12.48 0.39 -3.94
CA SER A 38 -13.41 0.96 -4.92
C SER A 38 -13.23 2.49 -4.98
N GLY A 39 -13.09 3.04 -6.19
CA GLY A 39 -12.87 4.46 -6.42
C GLY A 39 -14.12 5.33 -6.25
N ASP A 40 -15.30 4.78 -6.53
CA ASP A 40 -16.57 5.49 -6.40
C ASP A 40 -17.77 4.58 -6.09
N ALA A 41 -18.93 5.19 -5.79
CA ALA A 41 -20.17 4.47 -5.50
C ALA A 41 -20.77 3.73 -6.72
N ARG A 42 -20.23 3.95 -7.92
CA ARG A 42 -20.68 3.30 -9.17
C ARG A 42 -19.87 2.04 -9.46
N GLY A 43 -18.77 1.82 -8.75
CA GLY A 43 -17.87 0.68 -8.93
C GLY A 43 -17.03 0.76 -10.20
N LEU A 44 -16.85 1.96 -10.77
CA LEU A 44 -16.07 2.14 -11.99
C LEU A 44 -14.67 2.64 -11.63
N GLY A 45 -13.66 1.81 -11.90
CA GLY A 45 -12.27 2.09 -11.54
C GLY A 45 -11.95 1.73 -10.09
N GLU A 46 -10.76 1.17 -9.91
CA GLU A 46 -10.19 0.86 -8.61
C GLU A 46 -9.11 1.88 -8.25
N ILE A 47 -8.99 2.16 -6.95
CA ILE A 47 -7.84 2.83 -6.38
C ILE A 47 -6.85 1.74 -5.99
N GLY A 48 -5.68 1.78 -6.61
CA GLY A 48 -4.58 0.87 -6.31
C GLY A 48 -3.77 1.43 -5.17
N VAL A 49 -3.60 0.67 -4.09
CA VAL A 49 -2.71 1.06 -2.98
C VAL A 49 -1.50 0.15 -3.02
N VAL A 50 -0.33 0.71 -3.35
CA VAL A 50 0.94 -0.01 -3.43
C VAL A 50 1.94 0.67 -2.51
N ALA A 51 2.38 -0.02 -1.46
CA ALA A 51 3.14 0.60 -0.39
C ALA A 51 4.26 -0.31 0.11
N VAL A 52 5.36 0.29 0.57
CA VAL A 52 6.48 -0.43 1.18
C VAL A 52 6.08 -0.90 2.58
N VAL A 53 6.38 -2.15 2.91
CA VAL A 53 6.14 -2.75 4.24
C VAL A 53 7.40 -2.60 5.09
N ASP A 54 7.68 -1.36 5.46
CA ASP A 54 8.79 -0.98 6.34
C ASP A 54 8.36 0.28 7.12
N GLU A 55 8.61 0.29 8.43
CA GLU A 55 8.27 1.43 9.27
C GLU A 55 9.17 2.65 9.02
N ALA A 56 10.41 2.43 8.56
CA ALA A 56 11.36 3.48 8.25
C ALA A 56 11.18 4.08 6.85
N ALA A 57 10.51 3.36 5.94
CA ALA A 57 10.29 3.81 4.57
C ALA A 57 9.23 4.92 4.50
N ASP A 58 9.30 5.78 3.48
CA ASP A 58 8.26 6.76 3.18
C ASP A 58 7.50 6.47 1.87
N GLY A 59 7.98 5.51 1.07
CA GLY A 59 7.40 5.07 -0.18
C GLY A 59 7.98 5.73 -1.43
N GLU A 60 8.93 6.67 -1.30
CA GLU A 60 9.68 7.22 -2.44
C GLU A 60 10.60 6.19 -3.09
N GLU A 61 11.08 5.20 -2.32
CA GLU A 61 11.93 4.11 -2.79
C GLU A 61 11.27 3.34 -3.95
N LEU A 62 9.95 3.17 -3.87
CA LEU A 62 9.16 2.52 -4.92
C LEU A 62 9.16 3.32 -6.23
N TRP A 63 9.14 4.66 -6.17
CA TRP A 63 9.18 5.52 -7.35
C TRP A 63 10.59 5.64 -7.93
N LEU A 64 11.62 5.66 -7.08
CA LEU A 64 13.01 5.57 -7.51
C LEU A 64 13.24 4.27 -8.27
N LEU A 65 12.77 3.15 -7.73
CA LEU A 65 12.85 1.85 -8.39
C LEU A 65 12.11 1.84 -9.73
N ALA A 66 10.90 2.41 -9.78
CA ALA A 66 10.13 2.52 -11.01
C ALA A 66 10.82 3.37 -12.08
N ARG A 67 11.54 4.43 -11.69
CA ARG A 67 12.35 5.25 -12.60
C ARG A 67 13.59 4.51 -13.10
N GLU A 68 14.21 3.72 -12.24
CA GLU A 68 15.45 3.00 -12.57
C GLU A 68 15.18 1.79 -13.48
N LEU A 69 14.15 1.01 -13.16
CA LEU A 69 13.84 -0.25 -13.87
C LEU A 69 12.73 -0.11 -14.91
N GLY A 70 11.83 0.86 -14.74
CA GLY A 70 10.80 1.19 -15.73
C GLY A 70 11.31 2.07 -16.87
N GLY A 71 12.59 2.49 -16.83
CA GLY A 71 13.23 3.38 -17.78
C GLY A 71 13.02 4.87 -17.47
N ARG A 72 13.67 5.77 -18.24
CA ARG A 72 13.57 7.24 -18.11
C ARG A 72 12.24 7.80 -18.63
N ASN A 73 11.15 7.09 -18.35
CA ASN A 73 9.82 7.45 -18.77
C ASN A 73 9.19 8.43 -17.76
N GLY A 74 8.15 9.12 -18.18
CA GLY A 74 7.42 10.07 -17.34
C GLY A 74 6.72 9.40 -16.15
N THR A 75 6.16 10.23 -15.27
CA THR A 75 5.49 9.74 -14.05
C THR A 75 4.31 8.80 -14.34
N GLN A 76 3.65 8.96 -15.50
CA GLN A 76 2.58 8.05 -15.95
C GLN A 76 3.12 6.63 -16.19
N GLU A 77 4.20 6.47 -16.94
CA GLU A 77 4.77 5.14 -17.16
C GLU A 77 5.32 4.52 -15.88
N GLN A 78 5.89 5.33 -14.98
CA GLN A 78 6.34 4.87 -13.66
C GLN A 78 5.16 4.33 -12.83
N ALA A 79 4.04 5.05 -12.79
CA ALA A 79 2.83 4.61 -12.10
C ALA A 79 2.28 3.30 -12.69
N ARG A 80 2.24 3.19 -14.02
CA ARG A 80 1.81 1.97 -14.73
C ARG A 80 2.76 0.81 -14.48
N TRP A 81 4.08 1.06 -14.40
CA TRP A 81 5.07 0.05 -14.06
C TRP A 81 4.83 -0.50 -12.64
N ILE A 82 4.61 0.38 -11.65
CA ILE A 82 4.31 -0.02 -10.26
C ILE A 82 3.05 -0.91 -10.22
N LEU A 83 1.96 -0.48 -10.87
CA LEU A 83 0.72 -1.25 -10.95
C LEU A 83 0.90 -2.59 -11.68
N THR A 84 1.76 -2.63 -12.69
CA THR A 84 2.09 -3.87 -13.41
C THR A 84 2.80 -4.86 -12.48
N GLN A 85 3.79 -4.43 -11.69
CA GLN A 85 4.46 -5.31 -10.73
C GLN A 85 3.48 -5.84 -9.67
N ALA A 86 2.65 -4.95 -9.12
CA ALA A 86 1.64 -5.28 -8.12
C ALA A 86 0.59 -6.28 -8.65
N GLY A 87 0.06 -6.03 -9.85
CA GLY A 87 -0.87 -6.92 -10.53
C GLY A 87 -0.26 -8.29 -10.80
N ARG A 88 0.97 -8.33 -11.34
CA ARG A 88 1.69 -9.59 -11.58
C ARG A 88 1.89 -10.39 -10.28
N ALA A 89 2.30 -9.75 -9.20
CA ALA A 89 2.47 -10.42 -7.91
C ALA A 89 1.16 -11.07 -7.42
N ARG A 90 0.02 -10.39 -7.60
CA ARG A 90 -1.31 -10.91 -7.23
C ARG A 90 -1.76 -12.10 -8.07
N TYR A 91 -1.51 -12.07 -9.38
CA TYR A 91 -1.97 -13.13 -10.29
C TYR A 91 -1.03 -14.33 -10.38
N VAL A 92 0.28 -14.09 -10.41
CA VAL A 92 1.28 -15.14 -10.65
C VAL A 92 1.49 -16.02 -9.42
N ARG A 93 1.18 -15.52 -8.21
CA ARG A 93 1.32 -16.28 -6.93
C ARG A 93 2.66 -17.02 -6.82
N ALA A 94 3.76 -16.34 -7.17
CA ALA A 94 5.09 -16.91 -7.00
C ALA A 94 5.33 -17.29 -5.52
N ASP A 95 6.19 -18.27 -5.25
CA ASP A 95 6.37 -18.87 -3.91
C ASP A 95 6.66 -17.86 -2.78
N ARG A 96 7.20 -16.68 -3.10
CA ARG A 96 7.50 -15.60 -2.14
C ARG A 96 6.41 -14.52 -2.04
N CYS A 97 5.34 -14.63 -2.81
CA CYS A 97 4.19 -13.74 -2.77
C CYS A 97 3.15 -14.31 -1.78
N GLY A 98 2.88 -13.57 -0.71
CA GLY A 98 1.86 -13.92 0.27
C GLY A 98 0.57 -13.16 -0.02
N ASP A 99 -0.44 -13.85 -0.55
CA ASP A 99 -1.78 -13.29 -0.73
C ASP A 99 -2.64 -13.57 0.52
N ARG A 100 -3.06 -12.51 1.20
CA ARG A 100 -3.66 -12.58 2.54
C ARG A 100 -5.08 -11.97 2.49
N PRO A 101 -6.14 -12.78 2.40
CA PRO A 101 -7.51 -12.27 2.51
C PRO A 101 -7.81 -11.81 3.95
N GLY A 102 -8.75 -10.88 4.11
CA GLY A 102 -9.22 -10.43 5.44
C GLY A 102 -8.16 -9.77 6.32
N THR A 103 -7.06 -9.28 5.73
CA THR A 103 -5.97 -8.64 6.49
C THR A 103 -6.37 -7.21 6.85
N ARG A 104 -6.26 -6.86 8.13
CA ARG A 104 -6.32 -5.47 8.60
C ARG A 104 -4.99 -4.79 8.27
N TRP A 105 -5.06 -3.61 7.68
CA TRP A 105 -3.89 -2.84 7.29
C TRP A 105 -4.10 -1.34 7.52
N ALA A 106 -2.99 -0.64 7.70
CA ALA A 106 -2.91 0.81 7.78
C ALA A 106 -1.83 1.29 6.80
N ALA A 107 -2.15 2.26 5.95
CA ALA A 107 -1.21 2.83 5.01
C ALA A 107 -1.09 4.33 5.22
N TYR A 108 0.14 4.81 5.41
CA TYR A 108 0.45 6.22 5.34
C TYR A 108 0.80 6.58 3.90
N ILE A 109 -0.07 7.37 3.26
CA ILE A 109 0.01 7.75 1.86
C ILE A 109 0.93 8.95 1.72
N ARG A 110 2.00 8.76 0.96
CA ARG A 110 2.94 9.82 0.60
C ARG A 110 2.54 10.51 -0.70
N ARG A 111 2.02 9.73 -1.65
CA ARG A 111 1.67 10.21 -2.99
C ARG A 111 0.34 9.62 -3.45
N SER A 112 -0.48 10.49 -4.03
CA SER A 112 -1.68 10.12 -4.80
C SER A 112 -1.46 10.55 -6.24
N PHE A 113 -1.62 9.62 -7.18
CA PHE A 113 -1.36 9.87 -8.59
C PHE A 113 -2.56 9.42 -9.43
N VAL A 114 -3.14 10.36 -10.18
CA VAL A 114 -4.26 10.08 -11.09
C VAL A 114 -3.69 9.67 -12.44
N LEU A 115 -4.15 8.53 -12.94
CA LEU A 115 -3.76 8.05 -14.26
C LEU A 115 -4.48 8.86 -15.34
N ASP A 116 -3.78 9.10 -16.44
CA ASP A 116 -4.34 9.80 -17.61
C ASP A 116 -5.51 9.04 -18.29
N SER A 117 -5.57 7.73 -18.05
CA SER A 117 -6.51 6.76 -18.59
C SER A 117 -6.59 5.56 -17.66
N LEU A 118 -7.71 4.84 -17.70
CA LEU A 118 -7.89 3.62 -16.91
C LEU A 118 -6.79 2.60 -17.27
N PHE A 119 -6.01 2.17 -16.28
CA PHE A 119 -4.91 1.21 -16.50
C PHE A 119 -5.06 0.03 -15.55
N ALA A 120 -5.17 -1.18 -16.11
CA ALA A 120 -5.40 -2.41 -15.35
C ALA A 120 -6.57 -2.28 -14.36
N ASN A 121 -7.66 -1.62 -14.78
CA ASN A 121 -8.84 -1.24 -13.99
C ASN A 121 -8.59 -0.21 -12.88
N HIS A 122 -7.42 0.44 -12.83
CA HIS A 122 -7.14 1.48 -11.86
C HIS A 122 -7.24 2.87 -12.48
N GLU A 123 -7.80 3.81 -11.74
CA GLU A 123 -7.84 5.25 -12.10
C GLU A 123 -6.87 6.07 -11.22
N VAL A 124 -6.58 5.60 -10.01
CA VAL A 124 -5.69 6.26 -9.06
C VAL A 124 -4.71 5.25 -8.48
N LEU A 125 -3.45 5.64 -8.37
CA LEU A 125 -2.41 4.95 -7.63
C LEU A 125 -2.08 5.75 -6.36
N LEU A 126 -2.23 5.12 -5.20
CA LEU A 126 -1.74 5.60 -3.92
C LEU A 126 -0.48 4.84 -3.53
N THR A 127 0.57 5.57 -3.15
CA THR A 127 1.81 4.98 -2.64
C THR A 127 2.26 5.59 -1.33
N GLY A 128 3.03 4.82 -0.57
CA GLY A 128 3.58 5.24 0.70
C GLY A 128 4.13 4.03 1.46
N ARG A 129 3.91 4.00 2.77
CA ARG A 129 4.27 2.86 3.64
C ARG A 129 3.01 2.19 4.21
N MET A 130 3.06 0.88 4.43
CA MET A 130 1.94 0.11 4.96
C MET A 130 2.36 -0.78 6.13
N ARG A 131 1.57 -0.76 7.19
CA ARG A 131 1.61 -1.70 8.30
C ARG A 131 0.51 -2.74 8.13
N LEU A 132 0.87 -3.99 8.33
CA LEU A 132 -0.05 -5.13 8.30
C LEU A 132 -0.25 -5.61 9.74
N ALA A 133 -1.49 -5.81 10.16
CA ALA A 133 -1.75 -6.45 11.45
C ALA A 133 -1.34 -7.92 11.36
N SER A 134 -0.72 -8.44 12.43
CA SER A 134 -0.47 -9.87 12.53
C SER A 134 -1.81 -10.61 12.67
N PRO A 135 -1.99 -11.77 12.01
CA PRO A 135 -3.12 -12.63 12.29
C PRO A 135 -2.98 -13.18 13.73
N GLY A 136 -3.63 -12.54 14.70
CA GLY A 136 -3.58 -12.94 16.12
C GLY A 136 -3.89 -11.87 17.15
N GLU A 137 -3.97 -10.58 16.78
CA GLU A 137 -4.26 -9.50 17.76
C GLU A 137 -5.75 -9.30 18.08
N ASP A 138 -6.64 -10.15 17.55
CA ASP A 138 -8.07 -10.14 17.87
C ASP A 138 -8.46 -11.41 18.66
N GLY A 139 -8.39 -11.35 20.00
CA GLY A 139 -9.29 -12.07 20.90
C GLY A 139 -8.86 -13.44 21.46
N GLU A 140 -7.87 -13.49 22.35
CA GLU A 140 -7.85 -14.53 23.39
C GLU A 140 -8.92 -14.20 24.45
N VAL A 141 -10.15 -14.69 24.23
CA VAL A 141 -11.12 -14.82 25.33
C VAL A 141 -10.74 -16.08 26.09
N THR A 142 -10.04 -15.90 27.20
CA THR A 142 -9.81 -16.94 28.20
C THR A 142 -11.16 -17.30 28.81
N THR A 143 -11.84 -18.32 28.26
CA THR A 143 -12.89 -18.99 29.02
C THR A 143 -12.21 -19.80 30.12
N SER A 144 -12.12 -19.16 31.29
CA SER A 144 -11.99 -19.82 32.58
C SER A 144 -13.14 -20.83 32.72
N THR A 145 -12.85 -22.09 32.44
CA THR A 145 -13.74 -23.19 32.81
C THR A 145 -13.42 -23.55 34.24
N GLY A 146 -14.34 -23.17 35.12
CA GLY A 146 -14.29 -23.43 36.55
C GLY A 146 -14.33 -24.92 36.88
N ASP A 147 -13.41 -25.25 37.79
CA ASP A 147 -13.41 -26.27 38.83
C ASP A 147 -14.74 -26.99 39.08
N ARG A 148 -14.72 -28.33 38.97
CA ARG A 148 -15.52 -29.29 39.73
C ARG A 148 -14.81 -30.62 39.84
#